data_AF-A0A7S1ZYF6-F1
#
_entry.id   AF-A0A7S1ZYF6-F1
#
_cell.length_a   1.000
_cell.length_b   1.000
_cell.length_c   1.000
_cell.angle_alpha   90.00
_cell.angle_beta   90.00
_cell.angle_gamma   90.00
#
_symmetry.space_group_name_H-M   'P 1'
#
loop_
_entity.id
_entity.type
_entity.pdbx_description
1 polymer ?
#
loop_
_entity_poly.entity_id
_entity_poly.type
_entity_poly.pdbx_seq_one_letter_code
_entity_poly.pdbx_strand_id
1 'polypeptide(L)'
;MLDTPCIDIISIACKKKKYPHMFFSLSLYPSIFLYVHTVRAHTHTHILLREKHTHHHHRAMGEAAYRETVNAAGKRQSSLTPGWEILGLTKEVATTIFEEAKKDKFVSSREAHYGSQSTRYDEKGRALGKDGKPQNPEERAAAEKEERDAIENGSEGGGDMVKECSQCGYTIAIAAGRESKFFGPGFKCPNCGADKDQFSTPEIPDDADKLL
;
A
#
# COMPACT_ATOMS: atom_id res chain seq x y z
N MET A 1 -16.15 -1.31 2.48
CA MET A 1 -17.28 -2.10 3.02
C MET A 1 -16.67 -3.33 3.67
N LEU A 2 -16.49 -3.30 4.98
CA LEU A 2 -16.00 -4.42 5.77
C LEU A 2 -17.08 -4.68 6.82
N ASP A 3 -17.91 -5.69 6.55
CA ASP A 3 -18.94 -6.16 7.46
C ASP A 3 -18.28 -6.81 8.66
N THR A 4 -18.30 -6.10 9.78
CA THR A 4 -17.95 -6.66 11.08
C THR A 4 -19.20 -7.30 11.66
N PRO A 5 -19.16 -8.59 12.06
CA PRO A 5 -20.31 -9.21 12.71
C PRO A 5 -20.50 -8.56 14.07
N CYS A 6 -21.64 -7.89 14.25
CA CYS A 6 -22.15 -7.48 15.55
C CYS A 6 -22.21 -8.72 16.46
N ILE A 7 -21.28 -8.81 17.40
CA ILE A 7 -21.36 -9.77 18.50
C ILE A 7 -22.49 -9.27 19.38
N ASP A 8 -23.68 -9.82 19.18
CA ASP A 8 -24.81 -9.65 20.07
C ASP A 8 -24.40 -10.16 21.46
N ILE A 9 -24.14 -9.20 22.35
CA ILE A 9 -23.96 -9.44 23.77
C ILE A 9 -25.28 -10.04 24.25
N ILE A 10 -25.28 -11.36 24.43
CA ILE A 10 -26.36 -12.10 25.09
C ILE A 10 -26.50 -11.48 26.48
N SER A 11 -27.45 -10.56 26.60
CA SER A 11 -27.95 -10.05 27.86
C SER A 11 -28.70 -11.22 28.51
N ILE A 12 -27.97 -12.03 29.27
CA ILE A 12 -28.54 -13.07 30.12
C ILE A 12 -29.30 -12.32 31.21
N ALA A 13 -30.57 -12.04 30.93
CA ALA A 13 -31.55 -11.62 31.90
C ALA A 13 -31.69 -12.74 32.94
N CYS A 14 -30.92 -12.64 34.03
CA CYS A 14 -31.08 -13.44 35.22
C CYS A 14 -32.47 -13.17 35.82
N LYS A 15 -33.50 -13.87 35.31
CA LYS A 15 -34.78 -14.02 36.00
C LYS A 15 -34.47 -14.62 37.36
N LYS A 16 -34.61 -13.81 38.42
CA LYS A 16 -34.59 -14.21 39.83
C LYS A 16 -35.67 -15.28 40.08
N LYS A 17 -35.37 -16.53 39.74
CA LYS A 17 -36.11 -17.67 40.30
C LYS A 17 -35.61 -17.84 41.73
N LYS A 18 -36.52 -17.61 42.66
CA LYS A 18 -36.36 -17.72 44.10
C LYS A 18 -36.22 -19.22 44.42
N TYR A 19 -35.00 -19.75 44.31
CA TYR A 19 -34.72 -21.12 44.74
C TYR A 19 -34.55 -21.13 46.26
N PRO A 20 -35.33 -21.93 47.01
CA PRO A 20 -35.15 -22.09 48.44
C PRO A 20 -33.78 -22.71 48.72
N HIS A 21 -33.15 -22.22 49.78
CA HIS A 21 -31.83 -22.57 50.32
C HIS A 21 -31.46 -24.07 50.18
N MET A 22 -30.92 -24.48 49.04
CA MET A 22 -30.07 -25.66 48.96
C MET A 22 -28.65 -25.19 49.25
N PHE A 23 -28.24 -25.32 50.51
CA PHE A 23 -26.85 -25.28 50.94
C PHE A 23 -26.11 -26.44 50.28
N PHE A 24 -25.72 -26.24 49.02
CA PHE A 24 -24.79 -27.14 48.34
C PHE A 24 -23.43 -26.95 49.00
N SER A 25 -23.08 -27.86 49.90
CA SER A 25 -21.77 -27.92 50.53
C SER A 25 -20.70 -28.04 49.44
N LEU A 26 -20.01 -26.93 49.16
CA LEU A 26 -18.91 -26.82 48.19
C LEU A 26 -17.63 -27.57 48.62
N SER A 27 -17.69 -28.44 49.64
CA SER A 27 -16.51 -29.09 50.22
C SER A 27 -15.93 -30.24 49.39
N LEU A 28 -16.48 -30.57 48.21
CA LEU A 28 -16.13 -31.79 47.49
C LEU A 28 -15.31 -31.60 46.19
N TYR A 29 -15.05 -30.38 45.71
CA TYR A 29 -14.28 -30.18 44.48
C TYR A 29 -13.35 -28.95 44.52
N PRO A 30 -12.25 -29.00 45.31
CA PRO A 30 -11.26 -27.91 45.34
C PRO A 30 -10.66 -27.60 43.94
N SER A 31 -10.63 -28.59 43.04
CA SER A 31 -10.07 -28.44 41.69
C SER A 31 -10.88 -27.49 40.79
N ILE A 32 -12.21 -27.40 40.94
CA ILE A 32 -13.04 -26.55 40.08
C ILE A 32 -12.88 -25.07 40.47
N PHE A 33 -12.73 -24.79 41.77
CA PHE A 33 -12.58 -23.43 42.28
C PHE A 33 -11.26 -22.80 41.81
N LEU A 34 -10.17 -23.58 41.80
CA LEU A 34 -8.88 -23.14 41.27
C LEU A 34 -8.95 -22.82 39.77
N TYR A 35 -9.68 -23.61 38.98
CA TYR A 35 -9.81 -23.38 37.53
C TYR A 35 -10.57 -22.09 37.19
N VAL A 36 -11.66 -21.78 37.91
CA VAL A 36 -12.42 -20.53 37.66
C VAL A 36 -11.60 -19.29 38.02
N HIS A 37 -10.81 -19.36 39.10
CA HIS A 37 -9.94 -18.25 39.50
C HIS A 37 -8.79 -17.99 38.51
N THR A 38 -8.18 -19.04 37.94
CA THR A 38 -7.11 -18.89 36.94
C THR A 38 -7.64 -18.34 35.62
N VAL A 39 -8.80 -18.79 35.15
CA VAL A 39 -9.44 -18.26 33.92
C VAL A 39 -9.80 -16.77 34.08
N ARG A 40 -10.37 -16.38 35.23
CA ARG A 40 -10.72 -14.97 35.49
C ARG A 40 -9.48 -14.06 35.52
N ALA A 41 -8.40 -14.51 36.18
CA ALA A 41 -7.14 -13.77 36.22
C ALA A 41 -6.54 -13.58 34.81
N HIS A 42 -6.57 -14.62 33.97
CA HIS A 42 -6.08 -14.54 32.59
C HIS A 42 -6.93 -13.58 31.73
N THR A 43 -8.26 -13.57 31.87
CA THR A 43 -9.08 -12.64 31.09
C THR A 43 -8.82 -11.16 31.42
N HIS A 44 -8.53 -10.81 32.68
CA HIS A 44 -8.27 -9.43 33.07
C HIS A 44 -6.92 -8.89 32.54
N THR A 45 -5.88 -9.73 32.52
CA THR A 45 -4.57 -9.33 31.96
C THR A 45 -4.65 -9.05 30.45
N HIS A 46 -5.43 -9.86 29.70
CA HIS A 46 -5.66 -9.63 28.27
C HIS A 46 -6.43 -8.34 27.98
N ILE A 47 -7.43 -7.99 28.80
CA ILE A 47 -8.18 -6.74 28.64
C ILE A 47 -7.26 -5.53 28.84
N LEU A 48 -6.46 -5.52 29.91
CA LEU A 48 -5.52 -4.43 30.18
C LEU A 48 -4.44 -4.29 29.10
N LEU A 49 -3.95 -5.40 28.55
CA LEU A 49 -2.99 -5.36 27.44
C LEU A 49 -3.62 -4.74 26.18
N ARG A 50 -4.88 -5.10 25.88
CA ARG A 50 -5.59 -4.57 24.72
C ARG A 50 -5.77 -3.04 24.79
N GLU A 51 -6.14 -2.51 25.96
CA GLU A 51 -6.30 -1.06 26.16
C GLU A 51 -4.97 -0.31 25.97
N LYS A 52 -3.87 -0.84 26.53
CA LYS A 52 -2.53 -0.25 26.33
C LYS A 52 -2.13 -0.22 24.85
N HIS A 53 -2.44 -1.27 24.09
CA HIS A 53 -2.18 -1.30 22.66
C HIS A 53 -2.96 -0.22 21.92
N THR A 54 -4.27 -0.06 22.18
CA THR A 54 -5.07 0.97 21.49
C THR A 54 -4.56 2.39 21.76
N HIS A 55 -4.13 2.69 22.99
CA HIS A 55 -3.55 3.99 23.31
C HIS A 55 -2.25 4.27 22.57
N HIS A 56 -1.37 3.27 22.45
CA HIS A 56 -0.13 3.39 21.70
C HIS A 56 -0.39 3.62 20.20
N HIS A 57 -1.36 2.92 19.62
CA HIS A 57 -1.71 3.09 18.21
C HIS A 57 -2.28 4.47 17.91
N HIS A 58 -3.22 4.98 18.73
CA HIS A 58 -3.77 6.32 18.54
C HIS A 58 -2.71 7.40 18.68
N ARG A 59 -1.81 7.26 19.67
CA ARG A 59 -0.68 8.17 19.84
C ARG A 59 0.26 8.16 18.64
N ALA A 60 0.66 6.99 18.16
CA ALA A 60 1.53 6.86 17.00
C ALA A 60 0.90 7.44 15.72
N MET A 61 -0.42 7.25 15.54
CA MET A 61 -1.15 7.87 14.43
C MET A 61 -1.18 9.39 14.54
N GLY A 62 -1.40 9.93 15.75
CA GLY A 62 -1.37 11.37 16.01
C GLY A 62 0.01 11.98 15.74
N GLU A 63 1.08 11.34 16.23
CA GLU A 63 2.46 11.78 16.01
C GLU A 63 2.83 11.76 14.52
N ALA A 64 2.46 10.71 13.79
CA ALA A 64 2.69 10.62 12.35
C ALA A 64 1.91 11.68 11.55
N ALA A 65 0.63 11.88 11.88
CA ALA A 65 -0.20 12.90 11.25
C ALA A 65 0.36 14.31 11.51
N TYR A 66 0.82 14.59 12.73
CA TYR A 66 1.42 15.88 13.07
C TYR A 66 2.76 16.11 12.35
N ARG A 67 3.60 15.07 12.24
CA ARG A 67 4.87 15.17 11.50
C ARG A 67 4.62 15.51 10.03
N GLU A 68 3.57 14.93 9.42
CA GLU A 68 3.19 15.23 8.04
C GLU A 68 2.67 16.68 7.89
N THR A 69 1.85 17.19 8.82
CA THR A 69 1.37 18.57 8.74
C THR A 69 2.50 19.59 8.93
N VAL A 70 3.46 19.31 9.82
CA VAL A 70 4.67 20.13 10.01
C VAL A 70 5.53 20.13 8.75
N ASN A 71 5.74 18.98 8.12
CA ASN A 71 6.50 18.88 6.88
C ASN A 71 5.78 19.60 5.71
N ALA A 72 4.46 19.46 5.61
CA ALA A 72 3.65 20.09 4.57
C ALA A 72 3.64 21.63 4.66
N ALA A 73 3.65 22.19 5.88
CA ALA A 73 3.76 23.64 6.08
C ALA A 73 5.13 24.18 5.63
N GLY A 74 6.17 23.35 5.71
CA GLY A 74 7.50 23.60 5.13
C GLY A 74 8.32 24.66 5.87
N LYS A 75 9.44 25.06 5.24
CA LYS A 75 10.50 25.89 5.86
C LYS A 75 10.10 27.31 6.27
N ARG A 76 8.92 27.79 5.85
CA ARG A 76 8.47 29.16 6.14
C ARG A 76 7.94 29.31 7.57
N GLN A 77 7.77 28.20 8.28
CA GLN A 77 7.17 28.19 9.59
C GLN A 77 8.21 28.44 10.68
N SER A 78 7.99 29.48 11.49
CA SER A 78 8.84 29.87 12.63
C SER A 78 8.26 29.46 13.99
N SER A 79 6.99 29.08 14.05
CA SER A 79 6.25 28.74 15.27
C SER A 79 5.65 27.34 15.21
N LEU A 80 5.26 26.77 16.36
CA LEU A 80 4.65 25.44 16.45
C LEU A 80 3.34 25.36 15.64
N THR A 81 3.15 24.29 14.87
CA THR A 81 1.93 24.10 14.04
C THR A 81 0.71 23.92 14.95
N PRO A 82 -0.37 24.70 14.77
CA PRO A 82 -1.59 24.52 15.57
C PRO A 82 -2.26 23.17 15.27
N GLY A 83 -3.07 22.66 16.19
CA GLY A 83 -3.88 21.45 15.98
C GLY A 83 -3.28 20.16 16.54
N TRP A 84 -2.16 20.23 17.27
CA TRP A 84 -1.61 19.10 18.01
C TRP A 84 -2.56 18.63 19.13
N GLU A 85 -3.37 19.53 19.68
CA GLU A 85 -4.39 19.25 20.69
C GLU A 85 -5.49 18.33 20.15
N ILE A 86 -5.90 18.54 18.91
CA ILE A 86 -6.95 17.75 18.24
C ILE A 86 -6.46 16.32 17.99
N LEU A 87 -5.16 16.15 17.78
CA LEU A 87 -4.52 14.84 17.60
C LEU A 87 -4.22 14.14 18.94
N GLY A 88 -4.59 14.74 20.08
CA GLY A 88 -4.34 14.18 21.41
C GLY A 88 -2.87 14.13 21.81
N LEU A 89 -2.03 14.98 21.20
CA LEU A 89 -0.62 15.12 21.56
C LEU A 89 -0.47 16.11 22.71
N THR A 90 0.61 15.98 23.47
CA THR A 90 1.00 17.01 24.42
C THR A 90 1.91 18.04 23.74
N LYS A 91 1.98 19.25 24.31
CA LYS A 91 2.77 20.35 23.74
C LYS A 91 4.26 19.98 23.64
N GLU A 92 4.76 19.21 24.59
CA GLU A 92 6.16 18.79 24.65
C GLU A 92 6.48 17.85 23.48
N VAL A 93 5.64 16.85 23.23
CA VAL A 93 5.80 15.91 22.10
C VAL A 93 5.70 16.65 20.77
N ALA A 94 4.73 17.56 20.62
CA ALA A 94 4.60 18.38 19.43
C ALA A 94 5.85 19.25 19.20
N THR A 95 6.40 19.85 20.26
CA THR A 95 7.63 20.66 20.18
C THR A 95 8.84 19.81 19.79
N THR A 96 8.98 18.60 20.33
CA THR A 96 10.03 17.66 19.94
C THR A 96 9.94 17.29 18.46
N ILE A 97 8.74 16.92 17.97
CA ILE A 97 8.51 16.59 16.56
C ILE A 97 8.85 17.79 15.66
N PHE A 98 8.49 19.01 16.08
CA PHE A 98 8.76 20.23 15.32
C PHE A 98 10.27 20.52 15.21
N GLU A 99 11.02 20.42 16.31
CA GLU A 99 12.48 20.65 16.28
C GLU A 99 13.21 19.54 15.51
N GLU A 100 12.74 18.30 15.56
CA GLU A 100 13.22 17.22 14.69
C GLU A 100 12.98 17.53 13.21
N ALA A 101 11.75 17.90 12.84
CA ALA A 101 11.43 18.28 11.46
C ALA A 101 12.26 19.47 10.98
N LYS A 102 12.50 20.46 11.85
CA LYS A 102 13.36 21.61 11.58
C LYS A 102 14.82 21.21 11.35
N LYS A 103 15.35 20.28 12.15
CA LYS A 103 16.69 19.68 11.96
C LYS A 103 16.79 18.97 10.61
N ASP A 104 15.73 18.28 10.21
CA ASP A 104 15.61 17.58 8.92
C ASP A 104 15.27 18.52 7.76
N LYS A 105 15.26 19.85 7.98
CA LYS A 105 14.90 20.88 6.99
C LYS A 105 13.51 20.66 6.37
N PHE A 106 12.59 20.07 7.13
CA PHE A 106 11.21 19.73 6.76
C PHE A 106 11.13 18.79 5.54
N VAL A 107 12.12 17.92 5.38
CA VAL A 107 12.11 16.89 4.33
C VAL A 107 11.19 15.76 4.78
N SER A 108 10.18 15.43 3.97
CA SER A 108 9.28 14.30 4.27
C SER A 108 10.05 12.98 4.27
N SER A 109 9.59 11.98 5.04
CA SER A 109 10.22 10.64 5.05
C SER A 109 10.27 10.03 3.66
N ARG A 110 9.24 10.27 2.83
CA ARG A 110 9.22 9.84 1.43
C ARG A 110 10.33 10.50 0.62
N GLU A 111 10.52 11.81 0.75
CA GLU A 111 11.57 12.54 0.05
C GLU A 111 12.97 12.13 0.53
N ALA A 112 13.13 11.82 1.82
CA ALA A 112 14.39 11.31 2.36
C ALA A 112 14.75 9.91 1.78
N HIS A 113 13.76 9.03 1.60
CA HIS A 113 14.00 7.67 1.11
C HIS A 113 14.03 7.55 -0.41
N TYR A 114 13.17 8.28 -1.13
CA TYR A 114 12.99 8.13 -2.58
C TYR A 114 13.47 9.34 -3.39
N GLY A 115 14.01 10.36 -2.72
CA GLY A 115 14.30 11.65 -3.34
C GLY A 115 13.04 12.48 -3.60
N SER A 116 13.20 13.76 -3.91
CA SER A 116 12.06 14.60 -4.30
C SER A 116 11.54 14.06 -5.64
N GLN A 117 10.32 13.52 -5.65
CA GLN A 117 9.70 12.94 -6.85
C GLN A 117 9.48 13.93 -8.01
N SER A 118 9.93 15.17 -7.91
CA SER A 118 9.97 16.09 -9.04
C SER A 118 11.13 15.77 -9.98
N THR A 119 11.30 14.52 -10.39
CA THR A 119 12.00 14.22 -11.64
C THR A 119 11.06 14.71 -12.73
N ARG A 120 11.33 15.90 -13.25
CA ARG A 120 10.59 16.39 -14.42
C ARG A 120 11.05 15.57 -15.61
N TYR A 121 10.16 15.20 -16.50
CA TYR A 121 10.52 14.54 -17.75
C TYR A 121 10.24 15.50 -18.90
N ASP A 122 11.05 15.44 -19.95
CA ASP A 122 10.72 16.11 -21.20
C ASP A 122 9.67 15.30 -22.00
N GLU A 123 9.21 15.84 -23.12
CA GLU A 123 8.27 15.16 -24.03
C GLU A 123 8.79 13.81 -24.54
N LYS A 124 10.10 13.58 -24.46
CA LYS A 124 10.77 12.33 -24.84
C LYS A 124 10.95 11.36 -23.65
N GLY A 125 10.43 11.67 -22.47
CA GLY A 125 10.53 10.81 -21.29
C GLY A 125 11.90 10.82 -20.59
N ARG A 126 12.75 11.83 -20.84
CA ARG A 126 14.10 11.94 -20.25
C ARG A 126 14.08 12.79 -18.98
N ALA A 127 14.81 12.35 -17.95
CA ALA A 127 14.88 13.04 -16.67
C ALA A 127 15.58 14.41 -16.79
N LEU A 128 14.84 15.46 -16.46
CA LEU A 128 15.30 16.84 -16.34
C LEU A 128 15.68 17.13 -14.88
N GLY A 129 16.82 17.78 -14.70
CA GLY A 129 17.22 18.35 -13.42
C GLY A 129 16.32 19.52 -12.99
N LYS A 130 16.60 20.07 -11.80
CA LYS A 130 15.85 21.21 -11.24
C LYS A 130 15.85 22.44 -12.15
N ASP A 131 16.87 22.58 -12.99
CA ASP A 131 17.05 23.69 -13.93
C ASP A 131 16.36 23.46 -15.29
N GLY A 132 15.62 22.36 -15.45
CA GLY A 132 15.02 21.98 -16.73
C GLY A 132 16.02 21.52 -17.79
N LYS A 133 17.28 21.31 -17.41
CA LYS A 133 18.33 20.73 -18.25
C LYS A 133 18.48 19.23 -17.97
N PRO A 134 18.80 18.41 -18.99
CA PRO A 134 19.10 17.00 -18.76
C PRO A 134 20.28 16.86 -17.79
N GLN A 135 20.14 15.96 -16.82
CA GLN A 135 21.12 15.79 -15.74
C GLN A 135 22.51 15.36 -16.26
N ASN A 136 22.54 14.62 -17.36
CA ASN A 136 23.77 14.16 -17.98
C ASN A 136 23.85 14.62 -19.45
N PRO A 137 24.65 15.66 -19.77
CA PRO A 137 24.78 16.15 -21.14
C PRO A 137 25.48 15.16 -22.08
N GLU A 138 26.28 14.23 -21.53
CA GLU A 138 26.95 13.19 -22.31
C GLU A 138 25.97 12.08 -22.74
N GLU A 139 25.08 11.66 -21.83
CA GLU A 139 23.97 10.75 -22.18
C GLU A 139 23.03 11.35 -23.21
N ARG A 140 22.80 12.67 -23.16
CA ARG A 140 22.01 13.36 -24.19
C ARG A 140 22.66 13.25 -25.56
N ALA A 141 23.97 13.50 -25.66
CA ALA A 141 24.69 13.41 -26.93
C ALA A 141 24.74 11.97 -27.47
N ALA A 142 24.87 10.98 -26.57
CA ALA A 142 24.79 9.56 -26.93
C ALA A 142 23.40 9.17 -27.43
N ALA A 143 22.33 9.58 -26.73
CA ALA A 143 20.95 9.27 -27.13
C ALA A 143 20.54 9.98 -28.43
N GLU A 144 20.94 11.24 -28.65
CA GLU A 144 20.69 11.95 -29.92
C GLU A 144 21.44 11.31 -31.09
N LYS A 145 22.61 10.70 -30.84
CA LYS A 145 23.34 9.92 -31.84
C LYS A 145 22.66 8.59 -32.12
N GLU A 146 22.25 7.85 -31.09
CA GLU A 146 21.54 6.58 -31.22
C GLU A 146 20.17 6.74 -31.91
N GLU A 147 19.43 7.82 -31.61
CA GLU A 147 18.17 8.15 -32.30
C GLU A 147 18.41 8.40 -33.80
N ARG A 148 19.51 9.07 -34.16
CA ARG A 148 19.88 9.29 -35.56
C ARG A 148 20.25 7.98 -36.27
N ASP A 149 20.96 7.09 -35.59
CA ASP A 149 21.38 5.79 -36.13
C ASP A 149 20.22 4.76 -36.18
N ALA A 150 19.20 4.91 -35.32
CA ALA A 150 18.00 4.06 -35.29
C ALA A 150 17.00 4.41 -36.41
N ILE A 151 16.88 5.68 -36.80
CA ILE A 151 16.03 6.11 -37.92
C ILE A 151 16.53 5.52 -39.26
N GLU A 152 17.83 5.25 -39.38
CA GLU A 152 18.42 4.67 -40.59
C GLU A 152 18.25 3.14 -40.71
N ASN A 153 17.89 2.44 -39.62
CA ASN A 153 17.76 0.97 -39.58
C ASN A 153 16.32 0.45 -39.42
N GLY A 154 15.30 1.29 -39.57
CA GLY A 154 13.93 0.86 -39.88
C GLY A 154 13.38 -0.26 -38.99
N SER A 155 13.34 -0.05 -37.68
CA SER A 155 12.51 -0.87 -36.78
C SER A 155 11.23 -0.11 -36.42
N GLU A 156 10.41 0.17 -37.43
CA GLU A 156 8.99 0.52 -37.23
C GLU A 156 8.29 -0.71 -36.66
N GLY A 157 7.89 -0.66 -35.39
CA GLY A 157 7.06 -1.73 -34.82
C GLY A 157 7.17 -1.96 -33.32
N GLY A 158 7.29 -0.90 -32.50
CA GLY A 158 7.12 -0.99 -31.05
C GLY A 158 5.65 -1.04 -30.62
N GLY A 159 4.82 -1.81 -31.32
CA GLY A 159 3.40 -1.97 -30.98
C GLY A 159 3.23 -3.12 -29.99
N ASP A 160 2.37 -2.93 -28.99
CA ASP A 160 1.95 -4.01 -28.09
C ASP A 160 1.36 -5.16 -28.93
N MET A 161 2.08 -6.28 -29.02
CA MET A 161 1.58 -7.44 -29.77
C MET A 161 0.51 -8.13 -28.93
N VAL A 162 -0.74 -7.88 -29.24
CA VAL A 162 -1.87 -8.65 -28.70
C VAL A 162 -1.92 -9.99 -29.44
N LYS A 163 -1.92 -11.09 -28.69
CA LYS A 163 -2.09 -12.45 -29.21
C LYS A 163 -3.36 -13.07 -28.64
N GLU A 164 -4.14 -13.76 -29.47
CA GLU A 164 -5.38 -14.41 -29.09
C GLU A 164 -5.27 -15.93 -29.27
N CYS A 165 -5.70 -16.70 -28.28
CA CYS A 165 -5.78 -18.15 -28.34
C CYS A 165 -6.98 -18.58 -29.20
N SER A 166 -6.71 -19.23 -30.34
CA SER A 166 -7.73 -19.73 -31.28
C SER A 166 -8.68 -20.77 -30.70
N GLN A 167 -8.33 -21.48 -29.61
CA GLN A 167 -9.21 -22.46 -28.98
C GLN A 167 -10.27 -21.85 -28.05
N CYS A 168 -9.93 -20.79 -27.31
CA CYS A 168 -10.81 -20.27 -26.25
C CYS A 168 -10.98 -18.75 -26.23
N GLY A 169 -10.38 -18.02 -27.19
CA GLY A 169 -10.46 -16.56 -27.29
C GLY A 169 -9.69 -15.79 -26.22
N TYR A 170 -8.76 -16.43 -25.50
CA TYR A 170 -7.96 -15.74 -24.47
C TYR A 170 -6.95 -14.80 -25.12
N THR A 171 -7.03 -13.51 -24.82
CA THR A 171 -6.12 -12.49 -25.33
C THR A 171 -5.03 -12.15 -24.31
N ILE A 172 -3.79 -11.99 -24.79
CA ILE A 172 -2.65 -11.57 -23.98
C ILE A 172 -1.90 -10.45 -24.72
N ALA A 173 -1.67 -9.33 -24.02
CA ALA A 173 -0.83 -8.24 -24.49
C ALA A 173 0.61 -8.48 -24.01
N ILE A 174 1.54 -8.51 -24.95
CA ILE A 174 2.97 -8.69 -24.66
C ILE A 174 3.65 -7.34 -24.85
N ALA A 175 4.34 -6.87 -23.81
CA ALA A 175 5.21 -5.72 -23.95
C ALA A 175 6.32 -6.02 -24.97
N ALA A 176 6.56 -5.09 -25.89
CA ALA A 176 7.59 -5.22 -26.92
C ALA A 176 8.95 -5.62 -26.34
N GLY A 177 9.62 -6.59 -26.97
CA GLY A 177 10.93 -7.09 -26.56
C GLY A 177 10.91 -8.10 -25.40
N ARG A 178 9.73 -8.58 -24.97
CA ARG A 178 9.60 -9.62 -23.92
C ARG A 178 8.96 -10.92 -24.43
N GLU A 179 8.76 -11.07 -25.72
CA GLU A 179 8.09 -12.20 -26.36
C GLU A 179 8.79 -13.52 -26.03
N SER A 180 10.13 -13.51 -26.03
CA SER A 180 10.95 -14.69 -25.71
C SER A 180 10.79 -15.18 -24.26
N LYS A 181 10.44 -14.28 -23.32
CA LYS A 181 10.18 -14.66 -21.92
C LYS A 181 8.75 -15.15 -21.68
N PHE A 182 7.78 -14.53 -22.33
CA PHE A 182 6.37 -14.91 -22.15
C PHE A 182 6.00 -16.15 -22.97
N PHE A 183 6.60 -16.33 -24.15
CA PHE A 183 6.34 -17.44 -25.05
C PHE A 183 7.52 -18.41 -25.15
N GLY A 184 7.97 -18.89 -23.98
CA GLY A 184 8.96 -19.97 -23.89
C GLY A 184 8.46 -21.29 -24.51
N PRO A 185 9.35 -22.29 -24.69
CA PRO A 185 9.03 -23.55 -25.37
C PRO A 185 7.97 -24.41 -24.66
N GLY A 186 7.66 -24.11 -23.40
CA GLY A 186 6.62 -24.78 -22.61
C GLY A 186 5.38 -23.94 -22.34
N PHE A 187 5.21 -22.78 -22.99
CA PHE A 187 4.05 -21.92 -22.75
C PHE A 187 2.75 -22.64 -23.14
N LYS A 188 1.76 -22.51 -22.27
CA LYS A 188 0.41 -23.08 -22.40
C LYS A 188 -0.61 -22.01 -22.08
N CYS A 189 -1.72 -21.98 -22.81
CA CYS A 189 -2.82 -21.07 -22.51
C CYS A 189 -3.32 -21.30 -21.07
N PRO A 190 -3.42 -20.25 -20.22
CA PRO A 190 -3.84 -20.41 -18.83
C PRO A 190 -5.31 -20.82 -18.67
N ASN A 191 -6.14 -20.61 -19.72
CA ASN A 191 -7.57 -20.91 -19.68
C ASN A 191 -7.90 -22.33 -20.19
N CYS A 192 -7.29 -22.77 -21.29
CA CYS A 192 -7.61 -24.05 -21.93
C CYS A 192 -6.44 -25.04 -22.07
N GLY A 193 -5.21 -24.61 -21.78
CA GLY A 193 -4.01 -25.46 -21.92
C GLY A 193 -3.51 -25.65 -23.36
N ALA A 194 -4.03 -24.91 -24.34
CA ALA A 194 -3.54 -24.92 -25.71
C ALA A 194 -2.05 -24.57 -25.82
N ASP A 195 -1.36 -25.16 -26.79
CA ASP A 195 0.03 -24.84 -27.11
C ASP A 195 0.21 -23.43 -27.68
N LYS A 196 1.44 -22.92 -27.61
CA LYS A 196 1.85 -21.62 -28.16
C LYS A 196 1.43 -21.42 -29.62
N ASP A 197 1.46 -22.47 -30.43
CA ASP A 197 1.17 -22.38 -31.87
C ASP A 197 -0.31 -22.06 -32.16
N GLN A 198 -1.18 -22.15 -31.14
CA GLN A 198 -2.59 -21.79 -31.23
C GLN A 198 -2.87 -20.31 -30.98
N PHE A 199 -1.84 -19.48 -30.78
CA PHE A 199 -1.98 -18.03 -30.57
C PHE A 199 -1.74 -17.24 -31.87
N SER A 200 -2.77 -16.56 -32.37
CA SER A 200 -2.71 -15.69 -33.56
C SER A 200 -2.81 -14.20 -33.17
N THR A 201 -2.23 -13.31 -33.96
CA THR A 201 -2.53 -11.87 -33.82
C THR A 201 -3.93 -11.65 -34.40
N PRO A 202 -4.89 -11.06 -33.66
CA PRO A 202 -6.16 -10.68 -34.25
C PRO A 202 -5.91 -9.66 -35.37
N GLU A 203 -6.48 -9.89 -36.54
CA GLU A 203 -6.50 -8.90 -37.62
C GLU A 203 -7.40 -7.76 -37.16
N ILE A 204 -6.80 -6.66 -36.73
CA ILE A 204 -7.54 -5.43 -36.47
C ILE A 204 -7.86 -4.86 -37.85
N PRO A 205 -9.15 -4.73 -38.25
CA PRO A 205 -9.49 -4.16 -39.54
C PRO A 205 -8.94 -2.72 -39.62
N ASP A 206 -8.30 -2.39 -40.74
CA ASP A 206 -7.63 -1.11 -41.00
C ASP A 206 -8.55 0.13 -40.88
N ASP A 207 -9.86 -0.10 -40.73
CA ASP A 207 -10.89 0.94 -40.61
C ASP A 207 -11.07 1.48 -39.17
N ALA A 208 -10.50 0.81 -38.16
CA ALA A 208 -10.75 1.13 -36.75
C ALA A 208 -10.25 2.53 -36.34
N ASP A 209 -9.22 3.06 -37.01
CA ASP A 209 -8.66 4.39 -36.73
C ASP A 209 -9.55 5.55 -37.23
N LYS A 210 -10.58 5.28 -38.04
CA LYS A 210 -11.50 6.32 -38.55
C LYS A 210 -12.65 6.67 -37.60
N LEU A 211 -12.73 6.02 -36.43
CA LEU A 211 -13.85 6.19 -35.48
C LEU A 211 -13.47 6.85 -34.14
N LEU A 212 -12.22 7.29 -33.98
CA LEU A 212 -11.74 8.10 -32.84
C LEU A 212 -11.52 9.56 -33.26
#